data_AF-A0A7Y9NRG1-F1
#
_entry.id   AF-A0A7Y9NRG1-F1
#
_cell.length_a   1.000
_cell.length_b   1.000
_cell.length_c   1.000
_cell.angle_alpha   90.00
_cell.angle_beta   90.00
_cell.angle_gamma   90.00
#
_symmetry.space_group_name_H-M   'P 1'
#
loop_
_entity.id
_entity.type
_entity.pdbx_description
1 polymer ?
#
loop_
_entity_poly.entity_id
_entity_poly.type
_entity_poly.pdbx_seq_one_letter_code
_entity_poly.pdbx_strand_id
1 'polypeptide(L)'
;MNLTQEQRDQVVAEAGKFATNLHLSGDQKEKLQNAFTDARSKVGDYLKDHPNITKADIAKQVAGHRDQIRQRVVNFLTPDQMKMWDAEIAKAKEFLGQNLAS
;
A
#
# COMPACT_ATOMS: atom_id res chain seq x y z
N MET A 1 2.77 5.88 15.45
CA MET A 1 4.01 5.29 16.03
C MET A 1 5.06 5.21 14.94
N ASN A 2 6.36 5.31 15.27
CA ASN A 2 7.40 5.02 14.28
C ASN A 2 7.32 3.55 13.89
N LEU A 3 7.08 3.28 12.61
CA LEU A 3 7.15 1.94 12.02
C LEU A 3 8.43 1.23 12.46
N THR A 4 8.33 -0.05 12.79
CA THR A 4 9.52 -0.86 13.05
C THR A 4 10.39 -0.87 11.80
N GLN A 5 11.70 -1.11 11.98
CA GLN A 5 12.65 -1.11 10.87
C GLN A 5 12.23 -2.13 9.80
N GLU A 6 11.81 -3.32 10.23
CA GLU A 6 11.27 -4.38 9.36
C GLU A 6 10.02 -3.95 8.58
N GLN A 7 9.11 -3.19 9.21
CA GLN A 7 7.94 -2.65 8.51
C GLN A 7 8.30 -1.57 7.50
N ARG A 8 9.32 -0.75 7.78
CA ARG A 8 9.86 0.22 6.83
C ARG A 8 10.52 -0.48 5.65
N ASP A 9 11.33 -1.50 5.89
CA ASP A 9 11.98 -2.29 4.84
C ASP A 9 10.94 -2.99 3.95
N GLN A 10 9.86 -3.54 4.52
CA GLN A 10 8.74 -4.06 3.74
C GLN A 10 8.07 -2.99 2.88
N VAL A 11 7.83 -1.79 3.44
CA VAL A 11 7.25 -0.68 2.69
C VAL A 11 8.16 -0.23 1.56
N VAL A 12 9.47 -0.13 1.80
CA VAL A 12 10.46 0.21 0.77
C VAL A 12 10.50 -0.85 -0.32
N ALA A 13 10.45 -2.14 0.05
CA ALA A 13 10.45 -3.25 -0.90
C ALA A 13 9.16 -3.31 -1.74
N GLU A 14 7.99 -3.15 -1.12
CA GLU A 14 6.71 -3.10 -1.84
C GLU A 14 6.62 -1.85 -2.71
N ALA A 15 6.92 -0.66 -2.17
CA ALA A 15 6.93 0.58 -2.95
C ALA A 15 7.95 0.52 -4.08
N GLY A 16 9.12 -0.10 -3.86
CA GLY A 16 10.14 -0.35 -4.88
C GLY A 16 9.68 -1.31 -5.98
N LYS A 17 8.98 -2.39 -5.64
CA LYS A 17 8.36 -3.30 -6.62
C LYS A 17 7.28 -2.61 -7.44
N PHE A 18 6.34 -1.92 -6.79
CA PHE A 18 5.31 -1.13 -7.48
C PHE A 18 5.96 -0.09 -8.40
N ALA A 19 6.92 0.68 -7.87
CA ALA A 19 7.66 1.67 -8.63
C ALA A 19 8.37 1.10 -9.87
N THR A 20 8.89 -0.11 -9.78
CA THR A 20 9.60 -0.78 -10.87
C THR A 20 8.61 -1.30 -11.91
N ASN A 21 7.55 -1.98 -11.48
CA ASN A 21 6.49 -2.48 -12.36
C ASN A 21 5.77 -1.37 -13.12
N LEU A 22 5.61 -0.21 -12.48
CA LEU A 22 4.93 0.96 -13.03
C LEU A 22 5.87 1.89 -13.82
N HIS A 23 7.17 1.57 -13.90
CA HIS A 23 8.18 2.44 -14.52
C HIS A 23 8.11 3.88 -13.99
N LEU A 24 7.96 4.05 -12.67
CA LEU A 24 7.86 5.36 -12.05
C LEU A 24 9.19 6.12 -12.15
N SER A 25 9.12 7.43 -12.39
CA SER A 25 10.26 8.34 -12.27
C SER A 25 10.70 8.47 -10.81
N GLY A 26 11.94 8.92 -10.56
CA GLY A 26 12.49 9.06 -9.21
C GLY A 26 11.56 9.81 -8.25
N ASP A 27 11.02 10.95 -8.69
CA ASP A 27 10.06 11.75 -7.92
C ASP A 27 8.75 11.01 -7.62
N GLN A 28 8.24 10.23 -8.57
CA GLN A 28 7.04 9.42 -8.38
C GLN A 28 7.29 8.28 -7.38
N LYS A 29 8.50 7.68 -7.37
CA LYS A 29 8.89 6.66 -6.38
C LYS A 29 8.94 7.23 -4.98
N GLU A 30 9.52 8.42 -4.81
CA GLU A 30 9.64 9.05 -3.50
C GLU A 30 8.27 9.42 -2.92
N LYS A 31 7.37 9.97 -3.75
CA LYS A 31 5.98 10.22 -3.38
C LYS A 31 5.23 8.95 -3.00
N LEU A 32 5.44 7.87 -3.76
CA LEU A 32 4.85 6.56 -3.49
C LEU A 32 5.32 6.00 -2.13
N GLN A 33 6.63 6.01 -1.89
CA GLN A 33 7.23 5.49 -0.67
C GLN A 33 6.76 6.27 0.56
N ASN A 34 6.68 7.60 0.47
CA ASN A 34 6.11 8.44 1.53
C ASN A 34 4.64 8.13 1.80
N ALA A 35 3.84 7.93 0.74
CA ALA A 35 2.42 7.61 0.88
C ALA A 35 2.19 6.22 1.49
N PHE A 36 2.98 5.21 1.11
CA PHE A 36 2.95 3.88 1.74
C PHE A 36 3.41 3.91 3.20
N THR A 37 4.42 4.72 3.52
CA THR A 37 4.91 4.88 4.89
C THR A 37 3.83 5.49 5.78
N ASP A 38 3.17 6.55 5.33
CA ASP A 38 2.06 7.19 6.06
C ASP A 38 0.88 6.22 6.27
N ALA A 39 0.50 5.49 5.22
CA ALA A 39 -0.55 4.47 5.29
C ALA A 39 -0.22 3.35 6.28
N ARG A 40 0.99 2.79 6.22
CA ARG A 40 1.42 1.70 7.11
C ARG A 40 1.47 2.19 8.56
N SER A 41 1.90 3.43 8.78
CA SER A 41 1.93 4.05 10.11
C SER A 41 0.53 4.14 10.69
N LYS A 42 -0.45 4.59 9.90
CA LYS A 42 -1.88 4.63 10.28
C LYS A 42 -2.47 3.25 10.54
N VAL A 43 -2.15 2.25 9.71
CA VAL A 43 -2.56 0.87 9.97
C VAL A 43 -1.94 0.35 11.27
N GLY A 44 -0.66 0.60 11.51
CA GLY A 44 0.03 0.19 12.73
C GLY A 44 -0.57 0.83 13.98
N ASP A 45 -0.90 2.12 13.93
CA ASP A 45 -1.60 2.83 15.01
C ASP A 45 -3.02 2.27 15.20
N TYR A 46 -3.75 1.98 14.12
CA TYR A 46 -5.08 1.39 14.18
C TYR A 46 -5.09 -0.03 14.77
N LEU A 47 -4.11 -0.88 14.41
CA LEU A 47 -3.92 -2.20 14.99
C LEU A 47 -3.63 -2.14 16.50
N LYS A 48 -2.87 -1.12 16.91
CA LYS A 48 -2.54 -0.92 18.31
C LYS A 48 -3.75 -0.42 19.12
N ASP A 49 -4.54 0.48 18.55
CA ASP A 49 -5.75 1.02 19.19
C ASP A 49 -6.89 -0.02 19.24
N HIS A 50 -6.91 -0.94 18.28
CA HIS A 50 -7.89 -2.01 18.17
C HIS A 50 -7.23 -3.40 18.26
N PRO A 51 -6.82 -3.87 19.44
CA PRO A 51 -6.15 -5.17 19.60
C PRO A 51 -7.04 -6.38 19.22
N ASN A 52 -8.37 -6.22 19.22
CA ASN A 52 -9.34 -7.25 18.83
C ASN A 52 -9.82 -7.10 17.38
N ILE A 53 -9.13 -6.30 16.56
CA ILE A 53 -9.47 -6.12 15.16
C ILE A 53 -9.40 -7.43 14.38
N THR A 54 -10.42 -7.69 13.57
CA THR A 54 -10.43 -8.89 12.73
C THR A 54 -9.52 -8.70 11.52
N LYS A 55 -8.96 -9.79 10.99
CA LYS A 55 -8.16 -9.72 9.76
C LYS A 55 -8.92 -9.05 8.59
N ALA A 56 -10.25 -9.20 8.55
CA ALA A 56 -11.10 -8.55 7.55
C ALA A 56 -11.13 -7.02 7.70
N ASP A 57 -11.17 -6.50 8.93
CA ASP A 57 -11.13 -5.05 9.18
C ASP A 57 -9.73 -4.47 8.94
N ILE A 58 -8.67 -5.23 9.24
CA ILE A 58 -7.30 -4.86 8.84
C ILE A 58 -7.24 -4.73 7.31
N ALA A 59 -7.78 -5.70 6.58
CA ALA A 59 -7.79 -5.68 5.13
C ALA A 59 -8.60 -4.50 4.57
N LYS A 60 -9.75 -4.15 5.18
CA LYS A 60 -10.52 -2.94 4.84
C LYS A 60 -9.70 -1.67 5.06
N GLN A 61 -8.97 -1.56 6.17
CA GLN A 61 -8.12 -0.38 6.41
C GLN A 61 -6.97 -0.28 5.43
N VAL A 62 -6.27 -1.39 5.19
CA VAL A 62 -5.18 -1.45 4.20
C VAL A 62 -5.72 -1.10 2.81
N ALA A 63 -6.91 -1.60 2.45
CA ALA A 63 -7.56 -1.27 1.18
C ALA A 63 -7.93 0.22 1.09
N GLY A 64 -8.49 0.81 2.14
CA GLY A 64 -8.83 2.23 2.20
C GLY A 64 -7.61 3.13 2.06
N HIS A 65 -6.52 2.82 2.76
CA HIS A 65 -5.28 3.56 2.62
C HIS A 65 -4.63 3.37 1.26
N ARG A 66 -4.71 2.18 0.65
CA ARG A 66 -4.27 1.96 -0.74
C ARG A 66 -5.07 2.81 -1.73
N ASP A 67 -6.36 3.00 -1.51
CA ASP A 67 -7.19 3.88 -2.35
C ASP A 67 -6.77 5.36 -2.20
N GLN A 68 -6.46 5.80 -0.97
CA GLN A 68 -5.90 7.13 -0.74
C GLN A 68 -4.52 7.32 -1.39
N ILE A 69 -3.64 6.32 -1.32
CA ILE A 69 -2.37 6.33 -2.04
C ILE A 69 -2.63 6.42 -3.53
N ARG A 70 -3.55 5.61 -4.06
CA ARG A 70 -3.94 5.65 -5.47
C ARG A 70 -4.39 7.03 -5.88
N GLN A 71 -5.32 7.67 -5.16
CA GLN A 71 -5.77 9.04 -5.45
C GLN A 71 -4.61 10.04 -5.51
N ARG A 72 -3.65 9.92 -4.58
CA ARG A 72 -2.45 10.76 -4.61
C ARG A 72 -1.56 10.46 -5.81
N VAL A 73 -1.31 9.19 -6.10
CA VAL A 73 -0.35 8.78 -7.14
C VAL A 73 -0.94 8.94 -8.54
N VAL A 74 -2.25 8.66 -8.73
CA VAL A 74 -3.04 8.85 -9.95
C VAL A 74 -2.93 10.25 -10.52
N ASN A 75 -2.87 11.29 -9.67
CA ASN A 75 -2.70 12.68 -10.12
C ASN A 75 -1.38 12.93 -10.87
N PHE A 76 -0.41 12.03 -10.73
CA PHE A 76 0.91 12.14 -11.33
C PHE A 76 1.25 10.98 -12.27
N LEU A 77 0.40 9.96 -12.36
CA LEU A 77 0.59 8.80 -13.25
C LEU A 77 -0.01 9.04 -14.63
N THR A 78 0.60 8.45 -15.65
CA THR A 78 -0.03 8.34 -16.96
C THR A 78 -1.17 7.30 -16.93
N PRO A 79 -2.12 7.35 -17.89
CA PRO A 79 -3.21 6.37 -17.98
C PRO A 79 -2.71 4.91 -18.06
N ASP A 80 -1.58 4.67 -18.74
CA ASP A 80 -0.95 3.35 -18.83
C ASP A 80 -0.40 2.88 -17.48
N GLN A 81 0.28 3.76 -16.75
CA GLN A 81 0.75 3.45 -15.39
C GLN A 81 -0.42 3.22 -14.43
N MET A 82 -1.55 3.92 -14.62
CA MET A 82 -2.75 3.71 -13.82
C MET A 82 -3.36 2.33 -14.04
N LYS A 83 -3.42 1.85 -15.29
CA LYS A 83 -3.90 0.47 -15.58
C LYS A 83 -3.01 -0.58 -14.93
N MET A 84 -1.69 -0.39 -14.97
CA MET A 84 -0.74 -1.27 -14.29
C MET A 84 -0.94 -1.24 -12.78
N TRP A 85 -1.21 -0.06 -12.21
CA TRP A 85 -1.52 0.09 -10.78
C TRP A 85 -2.76 -0.71 -10.39
N ASP A 86 -3.85 -0.56 -11.13
CA ASP A 86 -5.08 -1.34 -10.93
C ASP A 86 -4.81 -2.85 -10.95
N ALA A 87 -4.02 -3.32 -11.91
CA ALA A 87 -3.68 -4.74 -12.04
C ALA A 87 -2.87 -5.27 -10.84
N GLU A 88 -1.89 -4.49 -10.36
CA GLU A 88 -1.09 -4.87 -9.19
C GLU A 88 -1.91 -4.82 -7.89
N ILE A 89 -2.83 -3.86 -7.76
CA ILE A 89 -3.77 -3.82 -6.63
C ILE A 89 -4.76 -4.97 -6.68
N ALA A 90 -5.26 -5.34 -7.86
CA ALA A 90 -6.14 -6.50 -8.04
C ALA A 90 -5.43 -7.79 -7.57
N LYS A 91 -4.19 -8.02 -8.03
CA LYS A 91 -3.37 -9.15 -7.56
C LYS A 91 -3.14 -9.12 -6.05
N ALA A 92 -2.84 -7.95 -5.49
CA ALA A 92 -2.63 -7.81 -4.06
C ALA A 92 -3.92 -8.02 -3.24
N LYS A 93 -5.08 -7.65 -3.78
CA LYS A 93 -6.40 -7.95 -3.20
C LYS A 93 -6.71 -9.45 -3.28
N GLU A 94 -6.43 -10.10 -4.41
CA GLU A 94 -6.61 -11.54 -4.57
C GLU A 94 -5.71 -12.33 -3.62
N PHE A 95 -4.44 -11.92 -3.48
CA PHE A 95 -3.50 -12.55 -2.57
C PHE A 95 -3.90 -12.39 -1.09
N LEU A 96 -4.40 -11.21 -0.70
CA LEU A 96 -4.94 -10.99 0.65
C LEU A 96 -6.28 -11.71 0.85
N GLY A 97 -7.14 -11.76 -0.17
CA GLY A 97 -8.40 -12.51 -0.14
C GLY A 97 -8.18 -14.01 0.02
N GLN A 98 -7.18 -14.58 -0.66
CA GLN A 98 -6.75 -15.97 -0.46
C GLN A 98 -6.17 -16.22 0.94
N ASN A 99 -5.35 -15.31 1.47
CA ASN A 99 -4.79 -15.42 2.82
C ASN A 99 -5.81 -15.19 3.95
N LEU A 100 -6.94 -14.53 3.65
CA LEU A 100 -8.06 -14.38 4.59
C LEU A 100 -9.02 -15.57 4.57
N ALA A 101 -9.09 -16.29 3.45
CA ALA A 101 -9.90 -17.49 3.28
C ALA A 101 -9.18 -18.79 3.71
N SER A 102 -7.90 -18.71 4.08
CA SER A 102 -7.07 -19.83 4.54
C SER A 102 -6.87 -19.82 6.06
#